data_AF-A0A950FYD5-F1
#
_entry.id   AF-A0A950FYD5-F1
#
_cell.length_a   1.000
_cell.length_b   1.000
_cell.length_c   1.000
_cell.angle_alpha   90.00
_cell.angle_beta   90.00
_cell.angle_gamma   90.00
#
_symmetry.space_group_name_H-M   'P 1'
#
loop_
_entity.id
_entity.type
_entity.pdbx_description
1 polymer ?
#
loop_
_entity_poly.entity_id
_entity_poly.type
_entity_poly.pdbx_seq_one_letter_code
_entity_poly.pdbx_strand_id
1 'polypeptide(L)'
;PGGVQATYLEVKPISIDAFSKDKKDGWDLVKVLTSKDFVATANRIEGVNPPRKDVAELPQFKNDWWEQAFIAQLPTGVALAPINWGLVINDITGALQKAIYKNATPEEAGKALYNTLEQRAKDNQL
;
A
#
# COMPACT_ATOMS: atom_id res chain seq x y z
N PRO A 1 17.02 20.59 -1.02
CA PRO A 1 15.72 20.23 -0.39
C PRO A 1 15.62 18.71 -0.21
N GLY A 2 15.72 18.23 1.03
CA GLY A 2 15.62 16.79 1.35
C GLY A 2 14.17 16.31 1.42
N GLY A 3 13.95 15.01 1.28
CA GLY A 3 12.63 14.38 1.48
C GLY A 3 12.19 14.38 2.94
N VAL A 4 10.89 14.17 3.18
CA VAL A 4 10.34 13.89 4.51
C VAL A 4 10.34 12.38 4.77
N GLN A 5 10.45 11.96 6.03
CA GLN A 5 10.27 10.55 6.39
C GLN A 5 8.83 10.14 6.03
N ALA A 6 8.71 9.18 5.13
CA ALA A 6 7.43 8.61 4.72
C ALA A 6 7.63 7.14 4.38
N THR A 7 6.64 6.32 4.71
CA THR A 7 6.55 4.94 4.24
C THR A 7 5.28 4.74 3.44
N TYR A 8 5.34 3.85 2.46
CA TYR A 8 4.11 3.38 1.82
C TYR A 8 3.26 2.65 2.85
N LEU A 9 1.99 3.06 2.96
CA LEU A 9 0.98 2.38 3.77
C LEU A 9 0.06 1.57 2.86
N GLU A 10 0.38 0.29 2.71
CA GLU A 10 -0.46 -0.66 1.98
C GLU A 10 -1.63 -1.13 2.86
N VAL A 11 -2.81 -1.21 2.26
CA VAL A 11 -3.98 -1.87 2.84
C VAL A 11 -4.53 -2.86 1.83
N LYS A 12 -4.91 -4.06 2.29
CA LYS A 12 -5.61 -5.05 1.47
C LYS A 12 -7.13 -4.86 1.63
N PRO A 13 -7.83 -4.25 0.67
CA PRO A 13 -9.27 -4.08 0.77
C PRO A 13 -9.99 -5.40 0.50
N ILE A 14 -11.11 -5.62 1.18
CA ILE A 14 -12.10 -6.61 0.77
C ILE A 14 -13.19 -5.87 0.00
N SER A 15 -13.38 -6.24 -1.27
CA SER A 15 -14.30 -5.57 -2.19
C SER A 15 -15.37 -6.54 -2.69
N ILE A 16 -16.56 -6.01 -2.96
CA ILE A 16 -17.64 -6.74 -3.62
C ILE A 16 -17.68 -6.29 -5.07
N ASP A 17 -17.72 -7.24 -6.00
CA ASP A 17 -17.87 -6.94 -7.42
C ASP A 17 -19.16 -6.13 -7.66
N ALA A 18 -19.02 -5.00 -8.36
CA ALA A 18 -20.14 -4.14 -8.75
C ALA A 18 -21.20 -4.90 -9.56
N PHE A 19 -20.80 -5.92 -10.32
CA PHE A 19 -21.69 -6.75 -11.14
C PHE A 19 -22.18 -8.02 -10.44
N SER A 20 -21.80 -8.24 -9.17
CA SER A 20 -22.30 -9.39 -8.40
C SER A 20 -23.83 -9.36 -8.37
N LYS A 21 -24.43 -10.52 -8.67
CA LYS A 21 -25.87 -10.75 -8.57
C LYS A 21 -26.31 -10.90 -7.11
N ASP A 22 -25.39 -11.24 -6.22
CA ASP A 22 -25.66 -11.43 -4.80
C ASP A 22 -24.76 -10.53 -3.94
N LYS A 23 -25.11 -9.25 -3.91
CA LYS A 23 -24.41 -8.25 -3.09
C LYS A 23 -24.70 -8.42 -1.61
N LYS A 24 -25.85 -9.01 -1.26
CA LYS A 24 -26.26 -9.17 0.14
C LYS A 24 -25.40 -10.21 0.82
N ASP A 25 -25.30 -11.40 0.25
CA ASP A 25 -24.49 -12.46 0.85
C ASP A 25 -22.99 -12.13 0.74
N GLY A 26 -22.60 -11.43 -0.34
CA GLY A 26 -21.26 -10.83 -0.43
C GLY A 26 -20.95 -9.88 0.73
N TRP A 27 -21.90 -9.01 1.12
CA TRP A 27 -21.72 -8.12 2.27
C TRP A 27 -21.71 -8.87 3.60
N ASP A 28 -22.54 -9.90 3.76
CA ASP A 28 -22.53 -10.72 4.96
C ASP A 28 -21.19 -11.47 5.10
N LEU A 29 -20.60 -11.93 4.01
CA LEU A 29 -19.25 -12.49 4.01
C LEU A 29 -18.18 -11.45 4.40
N VAL A 30 -18.25 -10.23 3.86
CA VAL A 30 -17.32 -9.14 4.24
C VAL A 30 -17.35 -8.91 5.75
N LYS A 31 -18.53 -8.90 6.39
CA LYS A 31 -18.65 -8.76 7.85
C LYS A 31 -17.94 -9.88 8.61
N VAL A 32 -18.03 -11.11 8.12
CA VAL A 32 -17.35 -12.27 8.73
C VAL A 32 -15.83 -12.11 8.59
N LEU A 33 -15.35 -11.83 7.38
CA LEU A 33 -13.91 -11.68 7.09
C LEU A 33 -13.28 -10.47 7.80
N THR A 34 -14.07 -9.46 8.10
CA THR A 34 -13.63 -8.26 8.85
C THR A 34 -13.94 -8.33 10.34
N SER A 35 -14.53 -9.44 10.83
CA SER A 35 -14.82 -9.64 12.24
C SER A 35 -13.54 -9.71 13.08
N LYS A 36 -13.66 -9.39 14.37
CA LYS A 36 -12.50 -9.31 15.27
C LYS A 36 -11.72 -10.62 15.30
N ASP A 37 -12.44 -11.74 15.48
CA ASP A 37 -11.83 -13.07 15.65
C ASP A 37 -11.20 -13.57 14.35
N PHE A 38 -11.86 -13.32 13.21
CA PHE A 38 -11.31 -13.70 11.91
C PHE A 38 -10.04 -12.90 11.61
N VAL A 39 -10.09 -11.57 11.76
CA VAL A 39 -8.94 -10.68 11.53
C VAL A 39 -7.78 -11.05 12.46
N ALA A 40 -8.04 -11.26 13.76
CA ALA A 40 -7.01 -11.69 14.71
C ALA A 40 -6.35 -13.01 14.30
N THR A 41 -7.12 -13.97 13.80
CA THR A 41 -6.60 -15.27 13.38
C THR A 41 -5.81 -15.16 12.08
N ALA A 42 -6.41 -14.56 11.04
CA ALA A 42 -5.82 -14.44 9.72
C ALA A 42 -4.53 -13.61 9.75
N ASN A 43 -4.53 -12.45 10.41
CA ASN A 43 -3.35 -11.60 10.49
C ASN A 43 -2.21 -12.25 11.27
N ARG A 44 -2.53 -13.05 12.30
CA ARG A 44 -1.49 -13.79 13.03
C ARG A 44 -0.83 -14.88 12.19
N ILE A 45 -1.60 -15.54 11.33
CA ILE A 45 -1.10 -16.57 10.39
C ILE A 45 -0.27 -15.92 9.29
N GLU A 46 -0.72 -14.79 8.74
CA GLU A 46 -0.04 -14.08 7.65
C GLU A 46 1.18 -13.29 8.12
N GLY A 47 1.29 -12.97 9.42
CA GLY A 47 2.37 -12.13 9.95
C GLY A 47 2.27 -10.68 9.51
N VAL A 48 1.04 -10.15 9.48
CA VAL A 48 0.75 -8.77 9.08
C VAL A 48 0.05 -8.02 10.21
N ASN A 49 0.25 -6.70 10.27
CA ASN A 49 -0.41 -5.87 11.25
C ASN A 49 -1.93 -5.83 11.01
N PRO A 50 -2.75 -5.98 12.06
CA PRO A 50 -4.19 -5.87 11.92
C PRO A 50 -4.60 -4.41 11.64
N PRO A 51 -5.46 -4.14 10.65
CA PRO A 51 -5.95 -2.79 10.36
C PRO A 51 -6.94 -2.29 11.43
N ARG A 52 -7.40 -3.17 12.32
CA ARG A 52 -8.35 -2.90 13.40
C ARG A 52 -7.61 -2.61 14.70
N LYS A 53 -7.86 -1.44 15.30
CA LYS A 53 -7.26 -1.04 16.59
C LYS A 53 -7.57 -2.04 17.72
N ASP A 54 -8.80 -2.53 17.80
CA ASP A 54 -9.22 -3.47 18.85
C ASP A 54 -8.60 -4.87 18.71
N VAL A 55 -8.08 -5.20 17.52
CA VAL A 55 -7.28 -6.40 17.27
C VAL A 55 -5.81 -6.12 17.55
N ALA A 56 -5.28 -4.95 17.14
CA ALA A 56 -3.90 -4.53 17.40
C ALA A 56 -3.56 -4.48 18.91
N GLU A 57 -4.54 -4.18 19.76
CA GLU A 57 -4.38 -4.16 21.21
C GLU A 57 -4.38 -5.55 21.86
N LEU A 58 -4.68 -6.62 21.13
CA LEU A 58 -4.63 -7.98 21.70
C LEU A 58 -3.18 -8.36 22.05
N PRO A 59 -2.95 -9.12 23.13
CA PRO A 59 -1.59 -9.40 23.63
C PRO A 59 -0.64 -9.99 22.58
N GLN A 60 -1.15 -10.84 21.68
CA GLN A 60 -0.36 -11.47 20.63
C GLN A 60 0.15 -10.52 19.53
N PHE A 61 -0.40 -9.31 19.43
CA PHE A 61 0.07 -8.27 18.50
C PHE A 61 0.78 -7.14 19.26
N LYS A 62 0.22 -6.72 20.40
CA LYS A 62 0.77 -5.64 21.21
C LYS A 62 2.16 -5.95 21.79
N ASN A 63 2.40 -7.21 22.14
CA ASN A 63 3.66 -7.63 22.77
C ASN A 63 4.63 -8.26 21.76
N ASP A 64 4.26 -8.33 20.48
CA ASP A 64 5.12 -8.87 19.42
C ASP A 64 6.06 -7.76 18.90
N TRP A 65 7.37 -7.94 19.08
CA TRP A 65 8.36 -6.93 18.71
C TRP A 65 8.39 -6.65 17.20
N TRP A 66 8.09 -7.66 16.37
CA TRP A 66 8.07 -7.52 14.91
C TRP A 66 6.89 -6.65 14.50
N GLU A 67 5.70 -6.94 15.02
CA GLU A 67 4.48 -6.17 14.77
C GLU A 67 4.63 -4.71 15.24
N GLN A 68 5.19 -4.50 16.44
CA GLN A 68 5.40 -3.15 17.00
C GLN A 68 6.38 -2.31 16.16
N ALA A 69 7.37 -2.92 15.51
CA ALA A 69 8.30 -2.20 14.64
C ALA A 69 7.60 -1.57 13.42
N PHE A 70 6.63 -2.26 12.83
CA PHE A 70 5.80 -1.73 11.74
C PHE A 70 4.76 -0.72 12.24
N ILE A 71 4.13 -0.98 13.41
CA ILE A 71 3.19 -0.04 14.03
C ILE A 71 3.85 1.32 14.29
N ALA A 72 5.11 1.33 14.71
CA ALA A 72 5.87 2.56 14.91
C ALA A 72 6.06 3.40 13.63
N GLN A 73 5.92 2.81 12.43
CA GLN A 73 6.01 3.52 11.15
C GLN A 73 4.65 4.11 10.69
N LEU A 74 3.53 3.65 11.25
CA LEU A 74 2.18 4.09 10.83
C LEU A 74 1.98 5.62 10.85
N PRO A 75 2.52 6.39 11.81
CA PRO A 75 2.41 7.86 11.79
C PRO A 75 3.06 8.53 10.57
N THR A 76 4.00 7.84 9.92
CA THR A 76 4.67 8.29 8.69
C THR A 76 4.10 7.62 7.43
N GLY A 77 3.07 6.79 7.61
CA GLY A 77 2.42 6.07 6.52
C GLY A 77 1.66 7.02 5.60
N VAL A 78 1.92 6.90 4.30
CA VAL A 78 1.20 7.62 3.24
C VAL A 78 0.43 6.60 2.41
N ALA A 79 -0.89 6.77 2.38
CA ALA A 79 -1.74 6.00 1.49
C ALA A 79 -1.49 6.42 0.04
N LEU A 80 -1.53 5.46 -0.88
CA LEU A 80 -1.36 5.76 -2.31
C LEU A 80 -2.54 6.59 -2.83
N ALA A 81 -2.23 7.51 -3.75
CA ALA A 81 -3.24 8.21 -4.52
C ALA A 81 -4.12 7.23 -5.32
N PRO A 82 -5.41 7.51 -5.54
CA PRO A 82 -6.32 6.64 -6.29
C PRO A 82 -6.10 6.76 -7.81
N ILE A 83 -4.93 6.31 -8.26
CA ILE A 83 -4.46 6.39 -9.65
C ILE A 83 -4.07 4.99 -10.16
N ASN A 84 -3.88 4.83 -11.46
CA ASN A 84 -3.32 3.63 -12.09
C ASN A 84 -1.81 3.52 -11.81
N TRP A 85 -1.50 2.95 -10.64
CA TRP A 85 -0.12 2.70 -10.21
C TRP A 85 0.67 1.75 -11.12
N GLY A 86 0.02 0.93 -11.95
CA GLY A 86 0.73 0.00 -12.83
C GLY A 86 1.68 0.73 -13.80
N LEU A 87 1.22 1.85 -14.37
CA LEU A 87 2.03 2.67 -15.28
C LEU A 87 3.12 3.44 -14.52
N VAL A 88 2.76 4.01 -13.37
CA VAL A 88 3.67 4.80 -12.53
C VAL A 88 4.82 3.94 -12.01
N ILE A 89 4.53 2.73 -11.52
CA ILE A 89 5.55 1.79 -11.02
C ILE A 89 6.53 1.42 -12.14
N ASN A 90 6.03 1.12 -13.35
CA ASN A 90 6.90 0.79 -14.48
C ASN A 90 7.87 1.92 -14.81
N ASP A 91 7.41 3.18 -14.83
CA ASP A 91 8.27 4.33 -15.10
C ASP A 91 9.29 4.55 -13.98
N ILE A 92 8.87 4.42 -12.71
CA ILE A 92 9.76 4.50 -11.54
C ILE A 92 10.84 3.43 -11.63
N THR A 93 10.47 2.17 -11.87
CA THR A 93 11.42 1.06 -12.00
C THR A 93 12.38 1.30 -13.16
N GLY A 94 11.92 1.79 -14.31
CA GLY A 94 12.77 2.13 -15.45
C GLY A 94 13.78 3.24 -15.12
N ALA A 95 13.36 4.29 -14.41
CA ALA A 95 14.26 5.36 -13.97
C ALA A 95 15.31 4.87 -12.96
N LEU A 96 14.89 4.06 -11.98
CA LEU A 96 15.79 3.44 -11.01
C LEU A 96 16.83 2.55 -11.71
N GLN A 97 16.41 1.71 -12.65
CA GLN A 97 17.32 0.85 -13.42
C GLN A 97 18.36 1.67 -14.20
N LYS A 98 17.96 2.77 -14.84
CA LYS A 98 18.91 3.66 -15.54
C LYS A 98 19.98 4.21 -14.61
N ALA A 99 19.60 4.64 -13.41
CA ALA A 99 20.54 5.14 -12.40
C ALA A 99 21.43 4.02 -11.84
N ILE A 100 20.86 2.89 -11.43
CA ILE A 100 21.57 1.74 -10.83
C ILE A 100 22.59 1.16 -11.81
N TYR A 101 22.21 0.98 -13.08
CA TYR A 101 23.09 0.45 -14.11
C TYR A 101 23.98 1.49 -14.77
N LYS A 102 23.99 2.73 -14.26
CA LYS A 102 24.84 3.84 -14.73
C LYS A 102 24.62 4.21 -16.21
N ASN A 103 23.42 3.99 -16.71
CA ASN A 103 22.98 4.44 -18.04
C ASN A 103 22.50 5.90 -18.02
N ALA A 104 22.29 6.48 -16.84
CA ALA A 104 22.06 7.90 -16.60
C ALA A 104 22.51 8.25 -15.17
N THR A 105 22.82 9.52 -14.90
CA THR A 105 22.99 9.99 -13.52
C THR A 105 21.65 9.98 -12.77
N PRO A 106 21.66 9.95 -11.42
CA PRO A 106 20.41 10.06 -10.64
C PRO A 106 19.58 11.30 -10.97
N GLU A 107 20.25 12.44 -11.24
CA GLU A 107 19.58 13.69 -11.60
C GLU A 107 18.88 13.58 -12.96
N GLU A 108 19.57 13.05 -13.98
CA GLU A 108 19.00 12.85 -15.32
C GLU A 108 17.82 11.86 -15.30
N ALA A 109 17.98 10.73 -14.61
CA ALA A 109 16.92 9.74 -14.47
C ALA A 109 15.70 10.31 -13.73
N GLY A 110 15.93 11.07 -12.65
CA GLY A 110 14.86 11.73 -11.90
C GLY A 110 14.12 12.79 -12.72
N LYS A 111 14.86 13.62 -13.48
CA LYS A 111 14.25 14.63 -14.37
C LYS A 111 13.44 13.99 -15.49
N ALA A 112 13.94 12.91 -16.09
CA ALA A 112 13.21 12.15 -17.11
C ALA A 112 11.93 11.52 -16.55
N LEU A 113 11.99 10.94 -15.34
CA LEU A 113 10.83 10.40 -14.64
C LEU A 113 9.79 11.50 -14.38
N TYR A 114 10.20 12.64 -13.83
CA TYR A 114 9.31 13.77 -13.57
C TYR A 114 8.56 14.21 -14.83
N ASN A 115 9.28 14.42 -15.93
CA ASN A 115 8.68 14.81 -17.21
C ASN A 115 7.67 13.76 -17.73
N THR A 116 8.00 12.47 -17.57
CA THR A 116 7.12 11.37 -17.99
C THR A 116 5.82 11.37 -17.18
N LEU A 117 5.92 11.51 -15.85
CA LEU A 117 4.75 11.55 -14.97
C LEU A 117 3.90 12.81 -15.21
N GLU A 118 4.52 13.97 -15.46
CA GLU A 118 3.81 15.19 -15.85
C GLU A 118 3.04 15.01 -17.17
N GLN A 119 3.63 14.31 -18.14
CA GLN A 119 2.96 14.04 -19.40
C GLN A 119 1.78 13.09 -19.21
N ARG A 120 1.94 12.00 -18.44
CA ARG A 120 0.81 11.11 -18.09
C ARG A 120 -0.32 11.85 -17.40
N ALA A 121 0.00 12.78 -16.51
CA ALA A 121 -1.01 13.60 -15.84
C ALA A 121 -1.83 14.41 -16.85
N LYS A 122 -1.16 15.02 -17.84
CA LYS A 122 -1.80 15.78 -18.92
C LYS A 122 -2.66 14.89 -19.83
N ASP A 123 -2.23 13.64 -20.02
CA ASP A 123 -2.92 12.67 -20.88
C ASP A 123 -4.01 11.86 -20.15
N ASN A 124 -4.31 12.18 -18.87
CA ASN A 124 -5.22 11.41 -18.00
C ASN A 124 -4.85 9.92 -17.91
N GLN A 125 -3.56 9.63 -17.83
CA GLN A 125 -2.98 8.28 -17.69
C GLN A 125 -2.33 8.05 -16.33
N LEU A 126 -2.52 8.96 -15.37
CA LEU A 126 -2.22 8.68 -13.97
C LEU A 126 -3.32 7.81 -13.40
#